data_AF-A0A358IX27-F1
#
_entry.id   AF-A0A358IX27-F1
#
_cell.length_a   1.000
_cell.length_b   1.000
_cell.length_c   1.000
_cell.angle_alpha   90.00
_cell.angle_beta   90.00
_cell.angle_gamma   90.00
#
_symmetry.space_group_name_H-M   'P 1'
#
loop_
_entity.id
_entity.type
_entity.pdbx_description
1 polymer ?
#
loop_
_entity_poly.entity_id
_entity_poly.type
_entity_poly.pdbx_seq_one_letter_code
_entity_poly.pdbx_strand_id
1 'polypeptide(L)' 'MTVADPNLYDYWPYRDRPKIVWPGGKKLAFWVAPNIEFYELDPAKNPGRAGWPKPAPDVVAYSQRDWGN' A
#
# COMPACT_ATOMS: atom_id res chain seq x y z
N MET A 1 -0.68 22.76 13.48
CA MET A 1 -0.75 22.84 12.02
C MET A 1 -2.07 22.22 11.58
N THR A 2 -2.92 22.97 10.88
CA THR A 2 -4.11 22.39 10.23
C THR A 2 -3.64 21.66 8.98
N VAL A 3 -3.84 20.35 8.92
CA VAL A 3 -3.56 19.55 7.72
C VAL A 3 -4.51 20.04 6.62
N ALA A 4 -3.96 20.38 5.45
CA ALA A 4 -4.77 20.82 4.32
C ALA A 4 -5.57 19.63 3.76
N ASP A 5 -6.85 19.85 3.49
CA ASP A 5 -7.69 18.85 2.84
C ASP A 5 -7.30 18.73 1.35
N PRO A 6 -7.10 17.51 0.81
CA PRO A 6 -6.68 17.32 -0.57
C PRO A 6 -7.76 17.70 -1.59
N ASN A 7 -9.00 17.99 -1.16
CA ASN A 7 -10.13 18.43 -1.97
C ASN A 7 -10.44 17.51 -3.18
N LEU A 8 -10.18 16.21 -3.01
CA LEU A 8 -10.41 15.20 -4.06
C LEU A 8 -11.87 14.74 -4.12
N TYR A 9 -12.59 14.85 -3.01
CA TYR A 9 -13.97 14.41 -2.88
C TYR A 9 -14.73 15.33 -1.91
N ASP A 10 -15.99 15.59 -2.24
CA ASP A 10 -16.88 16.32 -1.35
C ASP A 10 -17.20 15.50 -0.09
N TYR A 11 -17.49 16.21 1.00
CA TYR A 11 -17.98 15.59 2.23
C TYR A 11 -19.27 14.82 1.96
N TRP A 12 -19.25 13.52 2.21
CA TRP A 12 -20.41 12.65 2.03
C TRP A 12 -20.95 12.17 3.39
N PRO A 13 -22.01 12.79 3.93
CA PRO A 13 -22.57 12.43 5.22
C PRO A 13 -23.13 11.00 5.22
N TYR A 14 -23.20 10.40 6.42
CA TYR A 14 -23.78 9.06 6.59
C TYR A 14 -25.28 9.02 6.27
N ARG A 15 -26.02 10.08 6.63
CA ARG A 15 -27.46 10.20 6.31
C ARG A 15 -27.64 10.26 4.81
N ASP A 16 -28.65 9.54 4.32
CA ASP A 16 -29.03 9.50 2.90
C ASP A 16 -27.95 8.97 1.95
N ARG A 17 -26.94 8.26 2.48
CA ARG A 17 -25.94 7.60 1.64
C ARG A 17 -26.63 6.50 0.80
N PRO A 18 -26.48 6.51 -0.54
CA PRO A 18 -26.94 5.45 -1.42
C PRO A 18 -26.49 4.08 -0.94
N LYS A 19 -27.42 3.12 -0.95
CA LYS A 19 -27.11 1.74 -0.64
C LYS A 19 -26.26 1.13 -1.76
N ILE A 20 -25.11 0.57 -1.39
CA ILE A 20 -24.30 -0.24 -2.32
C ILE A 20 -25.07 -1.53 -2.63
N VAL A 21 -25.28 -1.81 -3.91
CA VAL A 21 -25.94 -3.04 -4.39
C VAL A 21 -24.94 -3.82 -5.22
N TRP A 22 -24.48 -4.96 -4.71
CA TRP A 22 -23.57 -5.84 -5.42
C TRP A 22 -24.31 -6.69 -6.46
N PRO A 23 -23.62 -7.14 -7.53
CA PRO A 23 -24.19 -8.06 -8.50
C PRO A 23 -24.87 -9.26 -7.84
N GLY A 24 -26.08 -9.60 -8.31
CA GLY A 24 -26.87 -10.71 -7.76
C GLY A 24 -27.35 -10.49 -6.32
N GLY A 25 -27.41 -9.25 -5.83
CA GLY A 25 -27.93 -8.92 -4.51
C GLY A 25 -27.05 -9.41 -3.35
N LYS A 26 -25.76 -9.63 -3.58
CA LYS A 26 -24.83 -10.03 -2.51
C LYS A 26 -24.71 -8.95 -1.45
N LYS A 27 -24.44 -9.36 -0.21
CA LYS A 27 -24.32 -8.46 0.94
C LYS A 27 -22.90 -7.96 1.19
N LEU A 28 -21.90 -8.63 0.59
CA LEU A 28 -20.49 -8.37 0.78
C LEU A 28 -19.76 -8.60 -0.55
N ALA A 29 -18.88 -7.67 -0.90
CA ALA A 29 -17.80 -7.92 -1.84
C ALA A 29 -16.51 -8.09 -1.02
N PHE A 30 -15.77 -9.15 -1.30
CA PHE A 30 -14.47 -9.41 -0.68
C PHE A 30 -13.42 -9.38 -1.78
N TRP A 31 -12.36 -8.61 -1.57
CA TRP A 31 -11.27 -8.46 -2.54
C TRP A 31 -9.96 -8.90 -1.89
N VAL A 32 -9.25 -9.79 -2.56
CA VAL A 32 -7.87 -10.16 -2.22
C VAL A 32 -6.95 -9.45 -3.20
N ALA A 33 -6.07 -8.62 -2.68
CA ALA A 33 -5.08 -7.85 -3.45
C ALA A 33 -3.68 -8.20 -2.93
N PRO A 34 -3.04 -9.27 -3.43
CA PRO A 34 -1.67 -9.56 -3.07
C PRO A 34 -0.74 -8.52 -3.71
N ASN A 35 0.21 -8.02 -2.93
CA ASN A 35 1.28 -7.19 -3.47
C ASN A 35 2.29 -8.09 -4.19
N ILE A 36 2.69 -7.69 -5.40
CA ILE A 36 3.86 -8.24 -6.08
C ILE A 36 4.91 -7.14 -6.01
N GLU A 37 5.97 -7.38 -5.24
CA GLU A 37 6.99 -6.38 -4.95
C GLU A 37 8.32 -6.85 -5.52
N PHE A 38 9.21 -5.91 -5.82
CA PHE A 38 10.60 -6.20 -6.20
C PHE A 38 11.49 -5.32 -5.35
N TYR A 39 12.55 -5.91 -4.81
CA TYR A 39 13.53 -5.21 -3.99
C TYR A 39 14.91 -5.40 -4.62
N GLU A 40 15.73 -4.36 -4.62
CA GLU A 40 17.09 -4.41 -5.14
C GLU A 40 18.05 -4.97 -4.07
N LEU A 41 18.96 -5.86 -4.47
CA LEU A 41 20.00 -6.38 -3.56
C LEU A 41 20.97 -5.28 -3.11
N ASP A 42 21.36 -4.41 -4.03
CA ASP A 42 22.25 -3.28 -3.80
C ASP A 42 21.65 -1.98 -4.36
N PRO A 43 20.69 -1.37 -3.62
CA PRO A 43 20.01 -0.17 -4.09
C PRO A 43 20.92 1.05 -4.07
N ALA A 44 20.69 1.98 -5.00
CA ALA A 44 21.40 3.25 -5.01
C ALA A 44 21.23 4.00 -3.67
N LYS A 45 22.28 4.73 -3.23
CA LYS A 45 22.22 5.52 -2.00
C LYS A 45 21.15 6.60 -2.12
N ASN A 46 20.12 6.51 -1.31
CA ASN A 46 19.05 7.49 -1.23
C ASN A 46 19.26 8.42 0.00
N PRO A 47 19.27 9.76 -0.20
CA PRO A 47 19.58 10.71 0.87
C PRO A 47 18.49 10.81 1.96
N GLY A 48 17.26 10.37 1.68
CA GLY A 48 16.16 10.39 2.63
C GLY A 48 16.04 9.09 3.43
N ARG A 49 16.19 7.93 2.77
CA ARG A 49 16.06 6.62 3.42
C ARG A 49 16.89 5.58 2.70
N ALA A 50 17.81 4.92 3.40
CA ALA A 50 18.54 3.78 2.88
C ALA A 50 17.57 2.64 2.49
N GLY A 51 17.86 1.95 1.38
CA GLY A 51 17.04 0.83 0.91
C GLY A 51 17.05 -0.36 1.86
N TRP A 52 18.12 -0.50 2.66
CA TRP A 52 18.25 -1.51 3.71
C TRP A 52 18.67 -0.88 5.04
N PRO A 53 18.29 -1.49 6.19
CA PRO A 53 18.69 -1.02 7.50
C PRO A 53 20.18 -1.26 7.80
N LYS A 54 20.81 -2.25 7.17
CA LYS A 54 22.26 -2.50 7.21
C LYS A 54 22.94 -1.96 5.94
N PRO A 55 24.26 -1.73 5.96
CA PRO A 55 25.01 -1.43 4.75
C PRO A 55 24.71 -2.45 3.65
N ALA A 56 24.44 -1.96 2.45
CA ALA A 56 24.17 -2.83 1.31
C ALA A 56 25.45 -3.59 0.89
N PRO A 57 25.32 -4.85 0.45
CA PRO A 57 24.08 -5.63 0.41
C PRO A 57 23.71 -6.24 1.78
N ASP A 58 22.43 -6.10 2.19
CA ASP A 58 21.89 -6.80 3.36
C ASP A 58 21.31 -8.16 2.94
N VAL A 59 22.18 -9.15 2.79
CA VAL A 59 21.82 -10.49 2.28
C VAL A 59 20.70 -11.16 3.11
N VAL A 60 20.69 -10.96 4.43
CA VAL A 60 19.70 -11.60 5.31
C VAL A 60 18.32 -10.99 5.05
N ALA A 61 18.21 -9.66 5.03
CA ALA A 61 16.93 -9.01 4.77
C ALA A 61 16.47 -9.23 3.33
N TYR A 62 17.39 -9.17 2.37
CA TYR A 62 17.10 -9.39 0.95
C TYR A 62 16.57 -10.80 0.69
N SER A 63 17.25 -11.85 1.17
CA SER A 63 16.86 -13.24 0.89
C SER A 63 15.46 -13.60 1.37
N GLN A 64 14.99 -13.01 2.47
CA GLN A 64 13.60 -13.15 2.92
C GLN A 64 12.61 -12.54 1.92
N ARG A 65 12.95 -11.39 1.32
CA ARG A 65 12.11 -10.71 0.33
C ARG A 65 12.16 -11.40 -1.03
N ASP A 66 13.32 -11.94 -1.40
CA ASP A 66 13.51 -12.70 -2.65
C ASP A 66 12.72 -14.01 -2.64
N TRP A 67 12.64 -14.70 -1.51
CA TRP A 67 11.69 -15.80 -1.32
C TRP A 67 10.23 -15.31 -1.17
N GLY A 68 9.95 -14.02 -1.24
CA GLY A 68 8.57 -13.53 -1.38
C GLY A 68 8.12 -13.40 -2.84
N ASN A 69 9.08 -13.37 -3.77
CA ASN A 69 8.86 -13.12 -5.21
C ASN A 69 8.60 -14.42 -5.97
#